data_AF-A0A6G8QDQ6-F1
#
_entry.id   AF-A0A6G8QDQ6-F1
#
_cell.length_a   1.000
_cell.length_b   1.000
_cell.length_c   1.000
_cell.angle_alpha   90.00
_cell.angle_beta   90.00
_cell.angle_gamma   90.00
#
_symmetry.space_group_name_H-M   'P 1'
#
loop_
_entity.id
_entity.type
_entity.pdbx_description
1 polymer ?
#
loop_
_entity_poly.entity_id
_entity_poly.type
_entity_poly.pdbx_seq_one_letter_code
_entity_poly.pdbx_strand_id
1 'polypeptide(L)'
;MLPWWREDVGAVLRMQASLKARHPGIEKRRSRRSLTYVLDLEVPCYETRRVTIVFGTRHTAAGARVFADGPACSRHRYEDGSLCMWHPDDPPELRWVPDRGLADLIEMARRHLFREAYWRETGVWLGPEVHLDGEGKGANG
;
A
#
# COMPACT_ATOMS: atom_id res chain seq x y z
N MET A 1 -20.13 14.84 2.68
CA MET A 1 -18.90 14.46 3.38
C MET A 1 -17.73 14.76 2.46
N LEU A 2 -16.82 15.62 2.89
CA LEU A 2 -15.57 15.83 2.16
C LEU A 2 -14.63 14.67 2.51
N PRO A 3 -13.66 14.32 1.65
CA PRO A 3 -12.66 13.34 2.03
C PRO A 3 -11.81 13.86 3.19
N TRP A 4 -11.34 12.94 4.05
CA TRP A 4 -10.55 13.27 5.25
C TRP A 4 -9.36 14.20 4.96
N TRP A 5 -8.67 14.03 3.82
CA TRP A 5 -7.53 14.87 3.42
C TRP A 5 -7.92 16.28 2.93
N ARG A 6 -9.21 16.59 2.88
CA ARG A 6 -9.76 17.96 2.73
C ARG A 6 -10.28 18.52 4.04
N GLU A 7 -10.80 17.67 4.92
CA GLU A 7 -11.38 18.07 6.20
C GLU A 7 -10.31 18.33 7.26
N ASP A 8 -9.27 17.50 7.32
CA ASP A 8 -8.21 17.58 8.33
C ASP A 8 -6.84 17.85 7.70
N VAL A 9 -6.52 19.14 7.55
CA VAL A 9 -5.20 19.60 7.07
C VAL A 9 -4.09 19.19 8.06
N GLY A 10 -4.37 19.16 9.36
CA GLY A 10 -3.40 18.78 10.39
C GLY A 10 -2.98 17.32 10.26
N ALA A 11 -3.93 16.41 10.05
CA ALA A 11 -3.64 15.00 9.78
C ALA A 11 -2.81 14.81 8.51
N VAL A 12 -3.09 15.57 7.45
CA VAL A 12 -2.27 15.52 6.23
C VAL A 12 -0.84 16.00 6.52
N LEU A 13 -0.66 17.10 7.27
CA LEU A 13 0.67 17.59 7.62
C LEU A 13 1.45 16.59 8.47
N ARG A 14 0.82 15.99 9.49
CA ARG A 14 1.43 14.91 10.31
C ARG A 14 1.82 13.72 9.45
N MET A 15 0.91 13.28 8.58
CA MET A 15 1.17 12.19 7.65
C MET A 15 2.38 12.49 6.75
N GLN A 16 2.56 13.75 6.34
CA GLN A 16 3.63 14.18 5.44
C GLN A 16 4.93 14.59 6.14
N ALA A 17 4.98 14.64 7.47
CA ALA A 17 6.04 15.32 8.21
C ALA A 17 7.46 14.82 7.87
N SER A 18 7.65 13.50 7.72
CA SER A 18 8.96 12.90 7.40
C SER A 18 9.19 12.68 5.91
N LEU A 19 8.21 13.00 5.07
CA LEU A 19 8.16 12.53 3.70
C LEU A 19 9.29 13.08 2.84
N LYS A 20 9.50 14.41 2.85
CA LYS A 20 10.52 15.05 2.03
C LYS A 20 11.94 14.68 2.45
N ALA A 21 12.16 14.46 3.74
CA ALA A 21 13.47 14.06 4.26
C ALA A 21 13.86 12.64 3.80
N ARG A 22 12.89 11.72 3.77
CA ARG A 22 13.11 10.31 3.40
C ARG A 22 12.96 10.03 1.90
N HIS A 23 12.15 10.83 1.21
CA HIS A 23 11.81 10.66 -0.20
C HIS A 23 11.82 12.04 -0.90
N PRO A 24 12.99 12.65 -1.12
CA PRO A 24 13.08 14.01 -1.67
C PRO A 24 12.50 14.15 -3.09
N GLY A 25 12.52 13.06 -3.87
CA GLY A 25 11.98 13.02 -5.24
C GLY A 25 10.49 12.72 -5.35
N ILE A 26 9.76 12.62 -4.23
CA ILE A 26 8.33 12.26 -4.30
C ILE A 26 7.49 13.38 -4.89
N GLU A 27 6.72 13.03 -5.92
CA GLU A 27 5.73 13.91 -6.53
C GLU A 27 4.42 13.85 -5.74
N LYS A 28 3.82 15.00 -5.47
CA LYS A 28 2.48 15.12 -4.89
C LYS A 28 1.53 15.70 -5.94
N ARG A 29 0.43 15.01 -6.20
CA ARG A 29 -0.63 15.46 -7.11
C ARG A 29 -1.94 15.52 -6.34
N ARG A 30 -2.68 16.63 -6.46
CA ARG A 30 -3.98 16.81 -5.79
C ARG A 30 -5.03 17.15 -6.82
N SER A 31 -6.18 16.48 -6.75
CA SER A 31 -7.34 16.74 -7.59
C SER A 31 -8.60 16.92 -6.76
N ARG A 32 -9.75 17.13 -7.42
CA ARG A 32 -11.06 17.08 -6.74
C ARG A 32 -11.34 15.72 -6.12
N ARG A 33 -10.82 14.64 -6.73
CA ARG A 33 -11.18 13.25 -6.39
C ARG A 33 -10.08 12.48 -5.67
N SER A 34 -8.87 13.00 -5.61
CA SER A 34 -7.74 12.28 -5.05
C SER A 34 -6.65 13.17 -4.48
N LEU A 35 -5.91 12.60 -3.54
CA LEU A 35 -4.57 12.99 -3.18
C LEU A 35 -3.63 11.84 -3.55
N THR A 36 -2.67 12.10 -4.42
CA THR A 36 -1.80 11.08 -5.03
C THR A 36 -0.34 11.40 -4.77
N TYR A 37 0.45 10.37 -4.50
CA TYR A 37 1.90 10.44 -4.38
C TYR A 37 2.54 9.49 -5.37
N VAL A 38 3.62 9.93 -6.02
CA VAL A 38 4.36 9.11 -6.98
C VAL A 38 5.84 9.19 -6.68
N LEU A 39 6.52 8.05 -6.62
CA LEU A 39 7.96 7.97 -6.39
C LEU A 39 8.56 6.75 -7.08
N ASP A 40 9.85 6.83 -7.35
CA ASP A 40 10.65 5.66 -7.70
C ASP A 40 11.18 5.06 -6.39
N LEU A 41 10.78 3.83 -6.12
CA LEU A 41 11.05 3.13 -4.87
C LEU A 41 12.14 2.09 -5.12
N GLU A 42 13.30 2.33 -4.53
CA GLU A 42 14.37 1.33 -4.48
C GLU A 42 13.89 0.12 -3.67
N VAL A 43 14.06 -1.06 -4.26
CA VAL A 43 13.79 -2.36 -3.65
C VAL A 43 15.15 -3.06 -3.50
N PRO A 44 15.63 -3.30 -2.27
CA PRO A 44 16.95 -3.90 -2.06
C PRO A 44 17.12 -5.20 -2.86
N CYS A 45 18.25 -5.33 -3.55
CA CYS A 45 18.60 -6.47 -4.41
C CYS A 45 17.73 -6.68 -5.66
N TYR A 46 16.77 -5.79 -5.94
CA TYR A 46 15.84 -5.91 -7.07
C TYR A 46 15.71 -4.59 -7.85
N GLU A 47 15.00 -4.63 -8.97
CA GLU A 47 14.72 -3.44 -9.78
C GLU A 47 13.92 -2.40 -8.98
N THR A 48 14.31 -1.13 -9.13
CA THR A 48 13.51 0.02 -8.70
C THR A 48 12.12 -0.01 -9.34
N ARG A 49 11.08 0.33 -8.56
CA ARG A 49 9.68 0.33 -9.01
C ARG A 49 9.04 1.71 -8.92
N ARG A 50 8.29 2.11 -9.94
CA ARG A 50 7.45 3.31 -9.93
C ARG A 50 6.21 3.04 -9.10
N VAL A 51 6.15 3.59 -7.89
CA VAL A 51 5.04 3.41 -6.95
C VAL A 51 4.09 4.61 -6.99
N THR A 52 2.79 4.34 -7.03
CA THR A 52 1.72 5.34 -6.95
C THR A 52 0.82 5.06 -5.75
N ILE A 53 0.70 6.01 -4.82
CA ILE A 53 -0.19 5.91 -3.65
C ILE A 53 -1.38 6.85 -3.87
N VAL A 54 -2.60 6.34 -3.74
CA VAL A 54 -3.84 7.09 -4.01
C VAL A 54 -4.76 7.08 -2.80
N PHE A 55 -5.05 8.28 -2.30
CA PHE A 55 -6.12 8.53 -1.34
C PHE A 55 -7.35 9.07 -2.08
N GLY A 56 -8.36 8.22 -2.29
CA GLY A 56 -9.60 8.59 -2.99
C GLY A 56 -10.61 9.33 -2.10
N THR A 57 -11.79 9.66 -2.66
CA THR A 57 -12.86 10.32 -1.89
C THR A 57 -13.79 9.38 -1.13
N ARG A 58 -13.82 8.10 -1.51
CA ARG A 58 -14.73 7.10 -0.95
C ARG A 58 -14.08 6.22 0.11
N HIS A 59 -12.78 6.41 0.35
CA HIS A 59 -12.00 5.60 1.25
C HIS A 59 -11.67 6.40 2.50
N THR A 60 -11.70 5.72 3.65
CA THR A 60 -11.09 6.24 4.87
C THR A 60 -9.59 6.41 4.63
N ALA A 61 -8.91 7.07 5.57
CA ALA A 61 -7.48 7.28 5.44
C ALA A 61 -6.70 5.94 5.35
N ALA A 62 -7.13 4.92 6.08
CA ALA A 62 -6.59 3.56 6.00
C ALA A 62 -6.88 2.83 4.67
N GLY A 63 -7.78 3.34 3.83
CA GLY A 63 -8.10 2.78 2.51
C GLY A 63 -7.25 3.33 1.37
N ALA A 64 -5.99 3.66 1.63
CA ALA A 64 -5.04 4.06 0.60
C ALA A 64 -4.83 2.90 -0.37
N ARG A 65 -4.91 3.17 -1.69
CA ARG A 65 -4.54 2.19 -2.71
C ARG A 65 -3.11 2.43 -3.16
N VAL A 66 -2.31 1.38 -3.18
CA VAL A 66 -0.90 1.41 -3.60
C VAL A 66 -0.79 0.64 -4.91
N PHE A 67 -0.17 1.24 -5.92
CA PHE A 67 0.11 0.63 -7.21
C PHE A 67 1.62 0.64 -7.42
N ALA A 68 2.11 -0.33 -8.18
CA ALA A 68 3.48 -0.35 -8.67
C ALA A 68 3.49 -0.84 -10.12
N ASP A 69 4.43 -0.33 -10.91
CA ASP A 69 4.77 -0.97 -12.19
C ASP A 69 5.32 -2.40 -11.99
N GLY A 70 5.57 -3.09 -13.09
CA GLY A 70 5.97 -4.50 -13.10
C GLY A 70 4.87 -5.43 -13.64
N PRO A 71 4.88 -6.72 -13.26
CA PRO A 71 3.99 -7.72 -13.84
C PRO A 71 2.52 -7.42 -13.56
N ALA A 72 1.69 -7.55 -14.61
CA ALA A 72 0.25 -7.36 -14.49
C ALA A 72 -0.41 -8.43 -13.59
N CYS A 73 0.11 -9.66 -13.60
CA CYS A 73 -0.36 -10.76 -12.76
C CYS A 73 0.77 -11.23 -11.85
N SER A 74 0.66 -10.94 -10.55
CA SER A 74 1.58 -11.42 -9.52
C SER A 74 0.84 -11.74 -8.24
N ARG A 75 1.42 -12.59 -7.39
CA ARG A 75 0.86 -12.89 -6.08
C ARG A 75 0.70 -11.59 -5.29
N HIS A 76 -0.42 -11.46 -4.58
CA HIS A 76 -0.76 -10.27 -3.79
C HIS A 76 -0.93 -8.98 -4.61
N ARG A 77 -1.37 -9.08 -5.87
CA ARG A 77 -1.94 -7.95 -6.64
C ARG A 77 -3.42 -8.18 -6.89
N TYR A 78 -4.23 -7.14 -6.75
CA TYR A 78 -5.64 -7.13 -7.14
C TYR A 78 -5.78 -6.97 -8.66
N GLU A 79 -6.97 -7.27 -9.18
CA GLU A 79 -7.30 -7.14 -10.61
C GLU A 79 -7.15 -5.69 -11.12
N ASP A 80 -7.37 -4.69 -10.25
CA ASP A 80 -7.18 -3.28 -10.60
C ASP A 80 -5.69 -2.85 -10.61
N GLY A 81 -4.76 -3.79 -10.37
CA GLY A 81 -3.32 -3.59 -10.31
C GLY A 81 -2.81 -3.01 -8.99
N SER A 82 -3.69 -2.78 -8.00
CA SER A 82 -3.24 -2.36 -6.68
C SER A 82 -2.64 -3.53 -5.89
N LEU A 83 -1.67 -3.22 -5.03
CA LEU A 83 -1.02 -4.18 -4.15
C LEU A 83 -1.97 -4.56 -3.00
N CYS A 84 -2.01 -5.86 -2.68
CA CYS A 84 -2.66 -6.38 -1.48
C CYS A 84 -1.73 -6.15 -0.28
N MET A 85 -1.89 -4.99 0.36
CA MET A 85 -0.95 -4.52 1.37
C MET A 85 -1.33 -4.90 2.82
N TRP A 86 -2.62 -4.79 3.16
CA TRP A 86 -3.24 -5.14 4.44
C TRP A 86 -4.76 -5.28 4.25
N HIS A 87 -5.46 -5.93 5.17
CA HIS A 87 -6.92 -5.93 5.15
C HIS A 87 -7.44 -4.62 5.78
N PRO A 88 -8.38 -3.87 5.16
CA PRO A 88 -8.87 -2.61 5.71
C PRO A 88 -9.43 -2.70 7.14
N ASP A 89 -9.96 -3.87 7.49
CA ASP A 89 -10.54 -4.17 8.82
C ASP A 89 -9.53 -4.82 9.78
N ASP A 90 -8.27 -4.98 9.38
CA ASP A 90 -7.22 -5.39 10.30
C ASP A 90 -7.11 -4.39 11.46
N PRO A 91 -6.78 -4.86 12.67
CA PRO A 91 -6.59 -3.98 13.82
C PRO A 91 -5.47 -2.95 13.54
N PRO A 92 -5.51 -1.74 14.13
CA PRO A 92 -4.58 -0.65 13.84
C PRO A 92 -3.09 -0.99 13.93
N GLU A 93 -2.76 -2.06 14.65
CA GLU A 93 -1.40 -2.59 14.79
C GLU A 93 -0.89 -3.22 13.49
N LEU A 94 -1.80 -3.81 12.70
CA LEU A 94 -1.54 -4.60 11.49
C LEU A 94 -1.80 -3.83 10.18
N ARG A 95 -2.59 -2.74 10.21
CA ARG A 95 -2.83 -1.86 9.05
C ARG A 95 -2.09 -0.54 9.13
N TRP A 96 -1.97 0.13 7.98
CA TRP A 96 -1.49 1.50 7.96
C TRP A 96 -2.58 2.47 8.44
N VAL A 97 -2.18 3.44 9.29
CA VAL A 97 -3.01 4.57 9.70
C VAL A 97 -2.24 5.88 9.51
N PRO A 98 -2.92 7.02 9.23
CA PRO A 98 -2.24 8.28 8.90
C PRO A 98 -1.23 8.78 9.92
N ASP A 99 -1.49 8.54 11.20
CA ASP A 99 -0.62 8.99 12.28
C ASP A 99 0.73 8.26 12.31
N ARG A 100 0.86 7.11 11.63
CA ARG A 100 2.16 6.46 11.39
C ARG A 100 2.97 7.10 10.26
N GLY A 101 2.36 8.01 9.51
CA GLY A 101 3.04 8.76 8.45
C GLY A 101 3.12 8.02 7.11
N LEU A 102 3.22 8.79 6.03
CA LEU A 102 3.29 8.25 4.67
C LEU A 102 4.59 7.48 4.41
N ALA A 103 5.68 7.81 5.10
CA ALA A 103 6.94 7.09 4.99
C ALA A 103 6.80 5.61 5.42
N ASP A 104 5.98 5.32 6.43
CA ASP A 104 5.72 3.95 6.87
C ASP A 104 4.91 3.17 5.83
N LEU A 105 3.95 3.82 5.16
CA LEU A 105 3.23 3.23 4.04
C LEU A 105 4.16 2.89 2.87
N ILE A 106 5.13 3.78 2.58
CA ILE A 106 6.16 3.53 1.56
C ILE A 106 7.04 2.34 1.96
N GLU A 107 7.41 2.21 3.23
CA GLU A 107 8.17 1.06 3.74
C GLU A 107 7.39 -0.25 3.64
N MET A 108 6.08 -0.21 3.91
CA MET A 108 5.20 -1.35 3.67
C MET A 108 5.21 -1.74 2.20
N ALA A 109 5.13 -0.76 1.28
CA ALA A 109 5.16 -1.01 -0.16
C ALA A 109 6.50 -1.63 -0.59
N ARG A 110 7.62 -1.14 -0.06
CA ARG A 110 8.95 -1.69 -0.33
C ARG A 110 9.03 -3.17 0.07
N ARG A 111 8.59 -3.50 1.29
CA ARG A 111 8.59 -4.88 1.79
C ARG A 111 7.71 -5.79 0.93
N HIS A 112 6.55 -5.30 0.49
CA HIS A 112 5.68 -6.04 -0.42
C HIS A 112 6.39 -6.33 -1.74
N LEU A 113 6.97 -5.32 -2.39
CA LEU A 113 7.65 -5.47 -3.68
C LEU A 113 8.88 -6.37 -3.59
N PHE A 114 9.60 -6.33 -2.48
CA PHE A 114 10.70 -7.26 -2.21
C PHE A 114 10.19 -8.71 -2.16
N ARG A 115 9.11 -8.96 -1.40
CA ARG A 115 8.50 -10.30 -1.29
C ARG A 115 7.98 -10.81 -2.63
N GLU A 116 7.37 -9.93 -3.41
CA GLU A 116 6.93 -10.25 -4.76
C GLU A 116 8.10 -10.65 -5.65
N ALA A 117 9.17 -9.85 -5.69
CA ALA A 117 10.34 -10.15 -6.51
C ALA A 117 10.99 -11.48 -6.08
N TYR A 118 11.14 -11.70 -4.78
CA TYR A 118 11.67 -12.96 -4.23
C TYR A 118 10.78 -14.16 -4.55
N TRP A 119 9.46 -14.02 -4.44
CA TRP A 119 8.51 -15.08 -4.80
C TRP A 119 8.58 -15.41 -6.29
N ARG A 120 8.75 -14.42 -7.17
CA ARG A 120 8.90 -14.67 -8.61
C ARG A 120 10.18 -15.43 -8.95
N GLU A 121 11.22 -15.24 -8.16
CA GLU A 121 12.51 -15.90 -8.33
C GLU A 121 12.51 -17.33 -7.75
N THR A 122 11.88 -17.53 -6.60
CA THR A 122 12.04 -18.74 -5.78
C THR A 122 10.78 -19.59 -5.64
N GLY A 123 9.61 -19.03 -5.96
CA GLY A 123 8.29 -19.60 -5.66
C GLY A 123 7.84 -19.43 -4.21
N VAL A 124 8.65 -18.85 -3.33
CA VAL A 124 8.37 -18.73 -1.88
C VAL A 124 8.02 -17.29 -1.51
N TRP A 125 6.92 -17.08 -0.77
CA TRP A 125 6.56 -15.76 -0.26
C TRP A 125 7.11 -15.54 1.15
N LEU A 126 7.92 -14.49 1.33
CA LEU A 126 8.57 -14.19 2.62
C LEU A 126 7.69 -13.31 3.51
N GLY A 127 6.74 -13.90 4.23
CA GLY A 127 5.98 -13.16 5.24
C GLY A 127 4.68 -13.83 5.62
N PRO A 128 3.91 -13.22 6.54
CA PRO A 128 2.59 -13.69 6.86
C PRO A 128 1.69 -13.61 5.62
N GLU A 129 0.89 -14.66 5.45
CA GLU A 129 -0.12 -14.74 4.42
C GLU A 129 -1.43 -15.13 5.10
N VAL A 130 -2.47 -14.33 4.90
CA VAL A 130 -3.82 -14.81 5.11
C VAL A 130 -4.17 -15.57 3.86
N HIS A 131 -4.04 -16.89 3.92
CA HIS A 131 -4.65 -17.74 2.93
C HIS A 131 -6.16 -17.71 3.25
N LEU A 132 -6.96 -17.22 2.29
CA LEU A 132 -8.40 -17.43 2.32
C LEU A 132 -8.65 -18.78 1.63
N ASP A 133 -8.15 -19.86 2.22
CA ASP A 133 -8.44 -21.22 1.79
C ASP A 133 -9.91 -21.47 2.10
N GLY A 134 -10.75 -21.37 1.07
CA GLY A 134 -12.12 -21.84 1.15
C GLY A 134 -12.18 -23.36 1.13
N GLU A 135 -12.34 -23.99 2.29
CA GLU A 135 -13.00 -25.30 2.41
C GLU A 135 -13.96 -25.33 3.61
N GLY A 136 -15.13 -24.72 3.41
CA GLY A 136 -16.36 -25.11 4.09
C GLY A 136 -17.08 -26.20 3.30
N LYS A 137 -16.48 -27.38 3.15
CA LYS A 137 -17.20 -28.61 2.79
C LYS A 137 -16.63 -29.79 3.57
N GLY A 138 -17.37 -30.19 4.59
CA GLY A 138 -17.18 -31.42 5.33
C GLY A 138 -18.39 -31.68 6.23
N ALA A 139 -19.39 -32.38 5.69
CA ALA A 139 -20.39 -33.04 6.51
C ALA A 139 -19.73 -34.20 7.26
N ASN A 140 -19.91 -34.27 8.59
CA ASN A 140 -20.33 -35.47 9.34
C ASN A 140 -20.30 -35.21 10.85
N GLY A 141 -21.38 -35.62 11.52
CA GLY A 141 -21.62 -35.54 12.96
C GLY A 141 -23.11 -35.51 13.24
#